data_AF-A0AAD9K038-F1
#
_entry.id   AF-A0AAD9K038-F1
#
_cell.length_a   1.000
_cell.length_b   1.000
_cell.length_c   1.000
_cell.angle_alpha   90.00
_cell.angle_beta   90.00
_cell.angle_gamma   90.00
#
_symmetry.space_group_name_H-M   'P 1'
#
loop_
_entity.id
_entity.type
_entity.pdbx_description
1 polymer ?
#
loop_
_entity_poly.entity_id
_entity_poly.type
_entity_poly.pdbx_seq_one_letter_code
_entity_poly.pdbx_strand_id
1 'polypeptide(L)'
;MPLKPAKWGMKLWCLCDAKSGYCSAFSVYTGATAGNGGLDLGYRVVMGLMKKYLLSNRHVYADNYFTSVHLASDLLQADTYLCDRLGPAGASSRMPWLIHTCSAGSRSSGPATTESR
;
A
#
# COMPACT_ATOMS: atom_id res chain seq x y z
N MET A 1 1.85 9.29 14.07
CA MET A 1 0.51 8.96 13.52
C MET A 1 -0.43 8.74 14.69
N PRO A 2 -1.23 9.75 15.08
CA PRO A 2 -1.96 9.75 16.35
C PRO A 2 -3.10 8.73 16.44
N LEU A 3 -3.62 8.23 15.31
CA LEU A 3 -4.75 7.27 15.25
C LEU A 3 -4.34 5.79 15.23
N LYS A 4 -3.05 5.45 15.39
CA LYS A 4 -2.62 4.05 15.36
C LYS A 4 -2.80 3.38 16.72
N PRO A 5 -3.31 2.13 16.77
CA PRO A 5 -3.53 1.40 18.02
C PRO A 5 -2.23 1.08 18.78
N ALA A 6 -1.09 1.07 18.10
CA ALA A 6 0.23 0.94 18.72
C ALA A 6 1.07 2.20 18.44
N LYS A 7 1.71 2.74 19.48
CA LYS A 7 2.56 3.93 19.41
C LYS A 7 3.89 3.67 18.68
N TRP A 8 4.40 2.44 18.74
CA TRP A 8 5.63 1.99 18.08
C TRP A 8 5.34 0.77 17.22
N GLY A 9 5.87 0.74 16.00
CA GLY A 9 5.69 -0.38 15.08
C GLY A 9 6.34 -0.14 13.72
N MET A 10 6.58 -1.22 12.98
CA MET A 10 7.09 -1.18 11.62
C MET A 10 5.99 -0.78 10.66
N LYS A 11 6.29 0.17 9.77
CA LYS A 11 5.36 0.60 8.71
C LYS A 11 5.73 -0.10 7.41
N LEU A 12 4.75 -0.73 6.79
CA LEU A 12 4.86 -1.42 5.51
C LEU A 12 3.94 -0.75 4.49
N TRP A 13 4.38 -0.73 3.24
CA TRP A 13 3.56 -0.45 2.08
C TRP A 13 3.29 -1.76 1.37
N CYS A 14 2.02 -2.12 1.21
CA CYS A 14 1.64 -3.40 0.61
C CYS A 14 0.81 -3.17 -0.65
N LEU A 15 1.12 -3.95 -1.68
CA LEU A 15 0.30 -4.13 -2.87
C LEU A 15 -0.56 -5.37 -2.67
N CYS A 16 -1.87 -5.18 -2.61
CA CYS A 16 -2.82 -6.26 -2.39
C CYS A 16 -3.84 -6.34 -3.52
N ASP A 17 -4.21 -7.57 -3.87
CA ASP A 17 -5.44 -7.84 -4.61
C ASP A 17 -6.62 -7.70 -3.66
N ALA A 18 -7.66 -6.95 -4.02
CA ALA A 18 -8.82 -6.87 -3.14
C ALA A 18 -9.89 -7.92 -3.40
N LYS A 19 -9.83 -8.68 -4.51
CA LYS A 19 -10.76 -9.81 -4.66
C LYS A 19 -10.35 -10.92 -3.71
N SER A 20 -9.06 -11.25 -3.68
CA SER A 20 -8.53 -12.34 -2.87
C SER A 20 -7.97 -11.88 -1.51
N GLY A 21 -7.70 -10.59 -1.33
CA GLY A 21 -6.93 -10.09 -0.19
C GLY A 21 -5.45 -10.45 -0.25
N TYR A 22 -4.95 -10.98 -1.37
CA TYR A 22 -3.60 -11.50 -1.48
C TYR A 22 -2.57 -10.36 -1.58
N CYS A 23 -1.57 -10.38 -0.69
CA CYS A 23 -0.43 -9.46 -0.72
C CYS A 23 0.59 -9.91 -1.77
N SER A 24 0.58 -9.24 -2.92
CA SER A 24 1.47 -9.54 -4.04
C SER A 24 2.90 -9.03 -3.85
N ALA A 25 3.05 -7.85 -3.27
CA ALA A 25 4.35 -7.24 -3.02
C ALA A 25 4.28 -6.31 -1.81
N PHE A 26 5.39 -6.10 -1.12
CA PHE A 26 5.47 -5.12 -0.03
C PHE A 26 6.84 -4.46 0.02
N SER A 27 6.88 -3.27 0.60
CA SER A 27 8.09 -2.48 0.82
C SER A 27 8.08 -1.90 2.24
N VAL A 28 9.22 -1.98 2.92
CA VAL A 28 9.37 -1.53 4.31
C VAL A 28 9.67 -0.03 4.32
N TYR A 29 8.95 0.73 5.15
CA TYR A 29 9.26 2.13 5.39
C TYR A 29 10.44 2.23 6.36
N THR A 30 11.58 2.72 5.87
CA THR A 30 12.84 2.83 6.63
C THR A 30 13.09 4.22 7.24
N GLY A 31 12.14 5.15 7.16
CA GLY A 31 12.24 6.48 7.79
C GLY A 31 13.11 7.50 7.03
N ALA A 32 14.26 7.08 6.52
CA ALA A 32 15.15 7.88 5.69
C ALA A 32 15.56 7.08 4.44
N THR A 33 15.21 7.59 3.27
CA THR A 33 15.59 6.97 2.00
C THR A 33 17.05 7.31 1.74
N ALA A 34 17.97 6.42 2.12
CA ALA A 34 19.36 6.52 1.70
C ALA A 34 19.42 6.36 0.17
N GLY A 35 19.70 7.46 -0.53
CA GLY A 35 20.05 7.45 -1.94
C GLY A 35 18.89 7.61 -2.92
N ASN A 36 19.21 8.41 -3.94
CA ASN A 36 18.63 8.51 -5.27
C ASN A 36 17.46 9.49 -5.44
N GLY A 37 17.85 10.72 -5.80
CA GLY A 37 17.44 11.38 -7.05
C GLY A 37 16.01 11.89 -7.11
N GLY A 38 15.81 13.15 -6.71
CA GLY A 38 14.78 14.11 -7.18
C GLY A 38 13.28 13.75 -7.16
N LEU A 39 12.91 12.47 -7.11
CA LEU A 39 11.57 11.96 -7.28
C LEU A 39 10.92 11.71 -5.92
N ASP A 40 9.60 11.90 -5.88
CA ASP A 40 8.79 11.74 -4.68
C ASP A 40 8.86 10.31 -4.12
N LEU A 41 8.76 10.18 -2.79
CA LEU A 41 8.81 8.90 -2.11
C LEU A 41 7.63 8.00 -2.54
N GLY A 42 6.44 8.58 -2.70
CA GLY A 42 5.25 7.86 -3.12
C GLY A 42 5.42 7.26 -4.51
N TYR A 43 5.98 8.03 -5.44
CA TYR A 43 6.30 7.57 -6.80
C TYR A 43 7.20 6.33 -6.78
N ARG A 44 8.32 6.40 -6.05
CA ARG A 44 9.30 5.30 -5.99
C ARG A 44 8.68 4.01 -5.43
N VAL A 45 7.82 4.15 -4.43
CA VAL A 45 7.16 3.03 -3.78
C VAL A 45 6.16 2.38 -4.73
N VAL A 46 5.31 3.18 -5.38
CA VAL A 46 4.30 2.66 -6.32
C VAL A 46 4.97 1.97 -7.50
N MET A 47 5.95 2.62 -8.13
CA MET A 47 6.69 2.04 -9.26
C MET A 47 7.46 0.78 -8.86
N GLY A 48 8.05 0.75 -7.66
CA GLY A 48 8.74 -0.43 -7.13
C GLY A 48 7.80 -1.61 -6.90
N LEU A 49 6.63 -1.37 -6.31
CA LEU A 49 5.62 -2.40 -6.07
C LEU A 49 4.98 -2.90 -7.38
N MET A 50 4.75 -1.98 -8.33
CA MET A 50 4.08 -2.27 -9.60
C MET A 50 4.98 -2.83 -10.67
N LYS A 51 6.30 -2.85 -10.50
CA LYS A 51 7.27 -3.27 -11.53
C LYS A 51 6.92 -4.59 -12.24
N LYS A 52 6.29 -5.54 -11.56
CA LYS A 52 5.86 -6.84 -12.11
C LYS A 52 4.50 -6.82 -12.81
N TYR A 53 3.72 -5.77 -12.59
CA TYR A 53 2.33 -5.61 -13.04
C TYR A 53 2.16 -4.44 -14.02
N LEU A 54 3.23 -3.73 -14.37
CA LEU A 54 3.20 -2.75 -15.47
C LEU A 54 2.80 -3.45 -16.78
N LEU A 55 2.17 -2.72 -17.69
CA LEU A 55 1.68 -3.21 -18.99
C LEU A 55 0.56 -4.24 -18.90
N SER A 56 -0.13 -4.33 -17.76
CA SER A 56 -1.18 -5.34 -17.56
C SER A 56 -2.60 -4.83 -17.75
N ASN A 57 -2.81 -3.59 -18.21
CA ASN A 57 -4.14 -2.96 -18.39
C ASN A 57 -4.99 -3.03 -17.12
N ARG A 58 -4.38 -2.77 -15.97
CA ARG A 58 -5.03 -2.83 -14.65
C ARG A 58 -5.22 -1.45 -14.04
N HIS A 59 -6.21 -1.36 -13.16
CA HIS A 59 -6.45 -0.20 -12.32
C HIS A 59 -5.77 -0.37 -10.97
N VAL A 60 -4.98 0.63 -10.59
CA VAL A 60 -4.29 0.74 -9.32
C VAL A 60 -5.04 1.75 -8.48
N TYR A 61 -5.48 1.35 -7.29
CA TYR A 61 -6.02 2.30 -6.33
C TYR A 61 -4.95 2.67 -5.30
N ALA A 62 -4.73 3.96 -5.12
CA ALA A 62 -3.74 4.45 -4.15
C ALA A 62 -4.36 5.51 -3.23
N ASP A 63 -3.78 5.63 -2.04
CA ASP A 63 -4.11 6.72 -1.13
C ASP A 63 -3.57 8.06 -1.66
N ASN A 64 -4.16 9.18 -1.24
CA ASN A 64 -3.77 10.53 -1.68
C ASN A 64 -2.28 10.83 -1.41
N TYR A 65 -1.67 10.16 -0.43
CA TYR A 65 -0.24 10.28 -0.14
C TYR A 65 0.66 9.81 -1.30
N PHE A 66 0.20 8.88 -2.13
CA PHE A 66 1.00 8.28 -3.20
C PHE A 66 0.68 8.88 -4.57
N THR A 67 -0.33 9.75 -4.67
CA THR A 67 -0.88 10.21 -5.93
C THR A 67 -0.19 11.49 -6.36
N SER A 68 0.41 11.47 -7.54
CA SER A 68 1.02 12.65 -8.17
C SER A 68 0.76 12.63 -9.68
N VAL A 69 0.76 13.81 -10.30
CA VAL A 69 0.51 13.94 -11.75
C VAL A 69 1.59 13.23 -12.56
N HIS A 70 2.85 13.35 -12.13
CA HIS A 70 3.98 12.64 -12.77
C HIS A 70 3.81 11.12 -12.72
N LEU A 71 3.40 10.57 -11.57
CA LEU A 71 3.13 9.13 -11.45
C LEU A 71 1.98 8.69 -12.38
N ALA A 72 0.90 9.48 -12.46
CA ALA A 72 -0.24 9.15 -13.30
C ALA A 72 0.14 9.12 -14.79
N SER A 73 0.94 10.08 -15.26
CA SER A 73 1.42 10.12 -16.64
C SER A 73 2.29 8.92 -16.98
N ASP A 74 3.23 8.55 -16.10
CA ASP A 74 4.13 7.42 -16.34
C ASP A 74 3.39 6.07 -16.31
N LEU A 75 2.42 5.92 -15.41
CA LEU A 75 1.56 4.73 -15.36
C LEU A 75 0.68 4.62 -16.61
N LEU A 76 0.14 5.74 -17.10
CA LEU A 76 -0.65 5.78 -18.32
C LEU A 76 0.18 5.36 -19.54
N GLN A 77 1.45 5.78 -19.63
CA GLN A 77 2.37 5.31 -20.66
C GLN A 77 2.67 3.80 -20.56
N ALA A 78 2.51 3.23 -19.36
CA ALA A 78 2.71 1.81 -19.08
C ALA A 78 1.40 1.01 -19.04
N ASP A 79 0.36 1.45 -19.75
CA ASP A 79 -0.95 0.79 -19.83
C ASP A 79 -1.52 0.41 -18.45
N THR A 80 -1.34 1.30 -17.47
CA THR A 80 -1.78 1.09 -16.09
C THR A 80 -2.47 2.35 -15.60
N TYR A 81 -3.70 2.21 -15.08
CA TYR A 81 -4.50 3.36 -14.68
C TYR A 81 -4.39 3.62 -13.18
N LEU A 82 -4.04 4.83 -12.78
CA LEU A 82 -4.05 5.25 -11.38
C LEU A 82 -5.42 5.83 -11.01
N CYS A 83 -5.99 5.36 -9.91
CA CYS A 83 -7.20 5.88 -9.31
C CYS A 83 -6.94 6.25 -7.86
N ASP A 84 -7.17 7.49 -7.49
CA ASP A 84 -7.09 7.95 -6.13
C ASP A 84 -8.47 7.93 -5.45
N ARG A 85 -8.49 7.98 -4.13
CA ARG A 85 -9.73 8.16 -3.38
C ARG A 85 -10.10 9.64 -3.35
N LEU A 86 -10.80 10.11 -4.38
CA LEU A 86 -11.58 11.37 -4.34
C LEU A 86 -12.93 11.11 -3.65
N GLY A 87 -12.93 10.90 -2.33
CA GLY A 87 -14.16 10.72 -1.57
C GLY A 87 -14.05 11.29 -0.16
N PRO A 88 -15.12 11.86 0.41
CA PRO A 88 -15.10 12.40 1.76
C PRO A 88 -14.61 11.34 2.75
N ALA A 89 -13.83 11.77 3.74
CA ALA A 89 -13.21 10.93 4.75
C ALA A 89 -14.27 10.14 5.53
N GLY A 90 -14.64 8.94 5.07
CA GLY A 90 -15.67 8.12 5.73
C GLY A 90 -16.17 6.89 4.97
N ALA A 91 -16.01 6.80 3.65
CA ALA A 91 -16.49 5.64 2.89
C ALA A 91 -15.48 4.46 2.96
N SER A 92 -15.53 3.69 4.04
CA SER A 92 -14.83 2.42 4.17
C SER A 92 -15.72 1.26 3.75
N SER A 93 -15.96 1.09 2.45
CA SER A 93 -16.49 -0.18 1.96
C SER A 93 -16.01 -0.48 0.55
N ARG A 94 -15.11 -1.46 0.46
CA ARG A 94 -14.71 -2.24 -0.73
C ARG A 94 -14.08 -1.43 -1.87
N MET A 95 -12.76 -1.29 -1.83
CA MET A 95 -11.98 -0.72 -2.94
C MET A 95 -11.05 -1.79 -3.53
N PRO A 96 -11.15 -2.12 -4.83
CA PRO A 96 -10.63 -3.39 -5.30
C PRO A 96 -9.11 -3.53 -5.56
N TRP A 97 -8.26 -2.51 -5.37
CA TRP A 97 -6.78 -2.67 -5.44
C TRP A 97 -6.02 -1.57 -4.69
N LEU A 98 -6.11 -1.50 -3.36
CA LEU A 98 -5.47 -0.40 -2.62
C LEU A 98 -4.02 -0.70 -2.23
N ILE A 99 -3.10 0.21 -2.57
CA ILE A 99 -1.82 0.33 -1.87
C ILE A 99 -2.13 0.83 -0.46
N HIS A 100 -2.16 -0.09 0.50
CA HIS A 100 -2.41 0.24 1.90
C HIS A 100 -1.10 0.44 2.64
N THR A 101 -1.08 1.43 3.53
CA THR A 101 -0.08 1.51 4.60
C THR A 101 -0.51 0.55 5.71
N CYS A 102 0.14 -0.61 5.80
CA CYS A 102 -0.07 -1.51 6.93
C CYS A 102 0.96 -1.20 8.02
N SER A 103 0.51 -0.87 9.23
CA SER A 103 1.40 -0.84 10.39
C SER A 103 1.29 -2.19 11.07
N ALA A 104 2.31 -3.03 10.95
CA ALA A 104 2.35 -4.28 11.68
C ALA A 104 2.62 -3.95 13.16
N GLY A 105 1.56 -3.94 13.97
CA GLY A 105 1.69 -4.07 15.41
C GLY A 105 1.71 -5.56 15.72
N SER A 106 2.81 -6.07 16.27
CA SER A 106 2.88 -7.46 16.73
C SER A 106 1.87 -7.66 17.86
N ARG A 107 0.71 -8.24 17.56
CA ARG A 107 -0.05 -8.99 18.56
C ARG A 107 0.52 -10.40 18.54
N SER A 108 1.25 -10.77 19.58
CA SER A 108 1.47 -12.16 19.92
C SER A 108 0.14 -12.77 20.36
N SER A 109 -0.69 -13.20 19.41
CA SER A 109 -1.78 -14.14 19.70
C SER A 109 -1.23 -15.54 19.56
N GLY A 110 -0.80 -16.12 20.69
CA GLY A 110 -0.59 -17.57 20.79
C GLY A 110 -1.92 -18.32 20.61
N PRO A 111 -1.90 -19.56 20.11
CA PRO A 111 -3.10 -20.32 19.81
C PRO A 111 -3.83 -20.77 21.08
N ALA A 112 -5.15 -20.81 20.99
CA ALA A 112 -6.02 -21.49 21.94
C ALA A 112 -5.68 -22.99 21.99
N THR A 113 -5.34 -23.49 23.17
CA THR A 113 -5.42 -24.92 23.47
C THR A 113 -6.54 -25.14 24.48
N THR A 114 -7.55 -25.83 23.99
CA THR A 114 -8.73 -26.34 24.67
C THR A 114 -8.36 -27.26 25.84
N GLU A 115 -9.14 -27.14 26.90
CA GLU A 115 -9.21 -27.98 28.09
C GLU A 115 -9.55 -29.45 27.76
N SER A 116 -8.85 -30.44 28.34
CA SER A 116 -9.44 -31.65 28.95
C SER A 116 -8.39 -32.66 29.43
N ARG A 117 -8.50 -32.95 30.73
CA ARG A 117 -8.04 -34.11 31.52
C ARG A 117 -6.61 -34.15 32.05
#